data_AF-A0A7W0GJM9-F1
#
_entry.id   AF-A0A7W0GJM9-F1
#
_cell.length_a   1.000
_cell.length_b   1.000
_cell.length_c   1.000
_cell.angle_alpha   90.00
_cell.angle_beta   90.00
_cell.angle_gamma   90.00
#
_symmetry.space_group_name_H-M   'P 1'
#
loop_
_entity.id
_entity.type
_entity.pdbx_description
1 polymer ?
#
loop_
_entity_poly.entity_id
_entity_poly.type
_entity_poly.pdbx_seq_one_letter_code
_entity_poly.pdbx_strand_id
1 'polypeptide(L)'
;MRFNARDVGAIAGVLWSAIVLSTSALAQPQELPKGLAPSGSSVSTPSVDAAKPAAPAPTLPDGTLAVPPLARVTDTAGVLDSAARAQLDAKLAAFEQARGAQIAVIVVPSTQPEPISDFANRVGGVWKIGRAGIGDGVL
;
A
#
# COMPACT_ATOMS: atom_id res chain seq x y z
N MET A 1 44.51 -3.08 -32.43
CA MET A 1 43.96 -4.45 -32.34
C MET A 1 42.96 -4.49 -31.20
N ARG A 2 41.80 -5.12 -31.44
CA ARG A 2 40.62 -5.21 -30.56
C ARG A 2 40.72 -6.44 -29.65
N PHE A 3 40.23 -6.36 -28.41
CA PHE A 3 39.61 -7.42 -27.58
C PHE A 3 39.13 -6.76 -26.25
N ASN A 4 38.06 -7.13 -25.56
CA ASN A 4 36.66 -7.42 -25.89
C ASN A 4 35.87 -7.23 -24.56
N ALA A 5 34.57 -6.94 -24.63
CA ALA A 5 33.70 -6.83 -23.47
C ALA A 5 33.51 -8.20 -22.80
N ARG A 6 33.90 -8.31 -21.52
CA ARG A 6 33.53 -9.33 -20.51
C ARG A 6 34.42 -9.16 -19.26
N ASP A 7 34.08 -8.19 -18.42
CA ASP A 7 34.34 -8.34 -16.98
C ASP A 7 33.20 -7.64 -16.24
N VAL A 8 32.12 -8.39 -16.08
CA VAL A 8 30.96 -8.05 -15.28
C VAL A 8 31.27 -8.55 -13.87
N GLY A 9 31.66 -7.65 -12.97
CA GLY A 9 31.83 -7.91 -11.55
C GLY A 9 30.48 -7.86 -10.83
N ALA A 10 30.04 -9.02 -10.32
CA ALA A 10 28.86 -9.21 -9.48
C ALA A 10 29.14 -8.90 -7.99
N ILE A 11 28.05 -8.89 -7.19
CA ILE A 11 27.84 -8.83 -5.71
C ILE A 11 27.37 -7.46 -5.19
N ALA A 12 26.27 -7.27 -4.44
CA ALA A 12 25.42 -8.13 -3.61
C ALA A 12 23.95 -7.68 -3.76
N GLY A 13 22.89 -8.50 -3.67
CA GLY A 13 22.66 -9.58 -2.73
C GLY A 13 21.68 -9.10 -1.64
N VAL A 14 20.38 -8.96 -1.95
CA VAL A 14 19.30 -9.03 -0.95
C VAL A 14 18.15 -9.85 -1.54
N LEU A 15 17.93 -10.98 -0.87
CA LEU A 15 17.08 -12.08 -1.26
C LEU A 15 15.60 -11.73 -1.12
N TRP A 16 14.84 -12.09 -2.16
CA TRP A 16 13.44 -12.44 -2.02
C TRP A 16 13.28 -13.56 -0.99
N SER A 17 12.50 -13.34 0.07
CA SER A 17 12.00 -14.43 0.90
C SER A 17 10.49 -14.36 0.95
N ALA A 18 9.88 -15.09 0.02
CA ALA A 18 8.54 -15.61 0.17
C ALA A 18 8.68 -17.01 0.79
N ILE A 19 8.44 -17.16 2.09
CA ILE A 19 8.02 -18.40 2.74
C ILE A 19 7.26 -17.99 4.01
N VAL A 20 5.93 -18.12 4.00
CA VAL A 20 5.20 -18.49 5.22
C VAL A 20 4.68 -19.90 4.95
N LEU A 21 5.29 -20.83 5.66
CA LEU A 21 4.96 -22.24 5.69
C LEU A 21 3.71 -22.40 6.57
N SER A 22 2.55 -22.66 5.96
CA SER A 22 1.33 -22.96 6.70
C SER A 22 1.29 -24.46 7.00
N THR A 23 1.81 -24.87 8.16
CA THR A 23 1.63 -26.21 8.71
C THR A 23 0.34 -26.24 9.52
N SER A 24 -0.72 -26.82 8.97
CA SER A 24 -1.90 -27.21 9.75
C SER A 24 -2.15 -28.70 9.57
N ALA A 25 -1.75 -29.39 10.64
CA ALA A 25 -2.32 -30.58 11.25
C ALA A 25 -3.01 -31.62 10.35
N LEU A 26 -2.41 -32.81 10.41
CA LEU A 26 -2.97 -34.12 10.11
C LEU A 26 -4.47 -34.22 10.45
N ALA A 27 -5.21 -34.65 9.44
CA ALA A 27 -6.56 -35.18 9.53
C ALA A 27 -6.66 -36.25 10.63
N GLN A 28 -7.59 -36.06 11.56
CA GLN A 28 -8.06 -37.13 12.45
C GLN A 28 -9.23 -37.89 11.78
N PRO A 29 -9.31 -39.22 11.97
CA PRO A 29 -10.34 -40.06 11.40
C PRO A 29 -11.74 -39.80 11.99
N GLN A 30 -12.73 -40.08 11.15
CA GLN A 30 -14.16 -39.83 11.28
C GLN A 30 -14.82 -40.64 12.42
N GLU A 31 -15.65 -39.98 13.24
CA GLU A 31 -16.64 -40.64 14.10
C GLU A 31 -18.06 -40.31 13.59
N LEU A 32 -18.82 -41.35 13.23
CA LEU A 32 -20.14 -41.34 12.58
C LEU A 32 -21.28 -41.16 13.63
N PRO A 33 -22.47 -40.59 13.30
CA PRO A 33 -23.26 -39.75 14.20
C PRO A 33 -24.49 -40.44 14.84
N LYS A 34 -25.07 -39.81 15.87
CA LYS A 34 -26.50 -39.92 16.23
C LYS A 34 -26.99 -38.62 16.87
N GLY A 35 -28.05 -38.04 16.32
CA GLY A 35 -28.79 -36.96 16.98
C GLY A 35 -29.58 -36.09 16.01
N LEU A 36 -30.90 -36.22 16.08
CA LEU A 36 -31.94 -35.54 15.31
C LEU A 36 -31.93 -34.00 15.49
N ALA A 37 -32.37 -33.26 14.46
CA ALA A 37 -32.47 -31.80 14.36
C ALA A 37 -33.33 -31.11 15.47
N PRO A 38 -33.36 -29.76 15.55
CA PRO A 38 -34.28 -29.05 14.66
C PRO A 38 -33.71 -27.78 14.00
N SER A 39 -34.28 -27.52 12.84
CA SER A 39 -34.24 -26.27 12.07
C SER A 39 -34.22 -25.03 12.94
N GLY A 40 -33.10 -24.31 12.90
CA GLY A 40 -33.03 -22.89 13.20
C GLY A 40 -32.43 -22.21 11.99
N SER A 41 -33.28 -21.62 11.15
CA SER A 41 -32.87 -20.67 10.12
C SER A 41 -32.17 -19.51 10.82
N SER A 42 -30.84 -19.60 10.97
CA SER A 42 -30.03 -18.42 11.27
C SER A 42 -29.97 -17.62 9.98
N VAL A 43 -30.87 -16.64 9.89
CA VAL A 43 -30.70 -15.47 9.05
C VAL A 43 -29.33 -14.88 9.40
N SER A 44 -28.35 -15.08 8.52
CA SER A 44 -27.14 -14.28 8.54
C SER A 44 -27.55 -12.87 8.11
N THR A 45 -27.98 -12.05 9.06
CA THR A 45 -27.79 -10.61 8.95
C THR A 45 -26.29 -10.40 8.69
N PRO A 46 -25.87 -9.65 7.66
CA PRO A 46 -24.46 -9.29 7.56
C PRO A 46 -24.11 -8.52 8.82
N SER A 47 -23.25 -9.12 9.65
CA SER A 47 -22.64 -8.45 10.78
C SER A 47 -21.92 -7.24 10.22
N VAL A 48 -22.50 -6.07 10.44
CA VAL A 48 -21.87 -4.75 10.30
C VAL A 48 -20.81 -4.60 11.40
N ASP A 49 -19.83 -5.50 11.42
CA ASP A 49 -18.72 -5.44 12.35
C ASP A 49 -17.49 -6.06 11.71
N ALA A 50 -16.76 -5.21 10.99
CA ALA A 50 -15.30 -5.19 10.85
C ALA A 50 -14.93 -4.23 9.72
N ALA A 51 -15.39 -2.97 9.79
CA ALA A 51 -14.51 -1.90 9.39
C ALA A 51 -13.32 -2.00 10.33
N LYS A 52 -12.25 -2.67 9.88
CA LYS A 52 -10.92 -2.52 10.48
C LYS A 52 -10.77 -1.01 10.73
N PRO A 53 -10.56 -0.55 11.97
CA PRO A 53 -10.39 0.88 12.19
C PRO A 53 -9.17 1.29 11.37
N ALA A 54 -9.42 1.90 10.21
CA ALA A 54 -8.43 2.68 9.51
C ALA A 54 -8.00 3.70 10.55
N ALA A 55 -6.77 3.56 11.03
CA ALA A 55 -6.23 4.52 11.97
C ALA A 55 -6.50 5.90 11.38
N PRO A 56 -7.19 6.80 12.11
CA PRO A 56 -7.49 8.13 11.59
C PRO A 56 -6.18 8.76 11.18
N ALA A 57 -6.11 9.30 9.96
CA ALA A 57 -4.96 10.07 9.54
C ALA A 57 -4.68 11.14 10.61
N PRO A 58 -3.42 11.32 11.05
CA PRO A 58 -3.11 12.29 12.08
C PRO A 58 -3.67 13.64 11.66
N THR A 59 -4.55 14.20 12.48
CA THR A 59 -5.19 15.49 12.24
C THR A 59 -4.50 16.52 13.13
N LEU A 60 -4.18 17.69 12.58
CA LEU A 60 -3.57 18.81 13.31
C LEU A 60 -4.59 19.48 14.24
N PRO A 61 -4.15 20.29 15.22
CA PRO A 61 -5.03 20.96 16.18
C PRO A 61 -6.16 21.77 15.54
N ASP A 62 -5.89 22.34 14.35
CA ASP A 62 -6.85 23.12 13.55
C ASP A 62 -7.83 22.25 12.72
N GLY A 63 -7.83 20.93 12.91
CA GLY A 63 -8.71 20.01 12.19
C GLY A 63 -8.25 19.65 10.78
N THR A 64 -7.14 20.21 10.30
CA THR A 64 -6.56 19.89 8.98
C THR A 64 -5.80 18.57 9.00
N LEU A 65 -5.77 17.86 7.87
CA LEU A 65 -4.97 16.64 7.76
C LEU A 65 -3.46 16.92 7.88
N ALA A 66 -2.76 16.08 8.62
CA ALA A 66 -1.30 16.08 8.61
C ALA A 66 -0.80 15.46 7.30
N VAL A 67 0.36 15.94 6.85
CA VAL A 67 1.03 15.37 5.69
C VAL A 67 1.64 14.02 6.10
N PRO A 68 1.26 12.90 5.46
CA PRO A 68 1.85 11.61 5.77
C PRO A 68 3.32 11.54 5.32
N PRO A 69 4.11 10.56 5.80
CA PRO A 69 5.47 10.37 5.33
C PRO A 69 5.48 10.10 3.81
N LEU A 70 6.54 10.55 3.14
CA LEU A 70 6.71 10.35 1.71
C LEU A 70 6.78 8.86 1.37
N ALA A 71 5.87 8.43 0.50
CA ALA A 71 5.90 7.16 -0.20
C ALA A 71 5.36 7.37 -1.62
N ARG A 72 5.70 6.49 -2.57
CA ARG A 72 5.18 6.59 -3.94
C ARG A 72 3.67 6.42 -3.99
N VAL A 73 3.11 5.60 -3.10
CA VAL A 73 1.67 5.42 -2.95
C VAL A 73 1.34 5.46 -1.46
N THR A 74 0.48 6.39 -1.08
CA THR A 74 -0.06 6.54 0.27
C THR A 74 -1.57 6.53 0.19
N ASP A 75 -2.19 5.45 0.67
CA ASP A 75 -3.64 5.36 0.82
C ASP A 75 -4.01 5.35 2.29
N THR A 76 -4.67 6.40 2.74
CA THR A 76 -5.25 6.55 4.09
C THR A 76 -6.76 6.38 4.09
N ALA A 77 -7.39 6.34 2.91
CA ALA A 77 -8.82 6.10 2.76
C ALA A 77 -9.16 4.60 2.75
N GLY A 78 -8.19 3.73 2.46
CA GLY A 78 -8.39 2.29 2.38
C GLY A 78 -9.12 1.87 1.11
N VAL A 79 -8.97 2.65 0.04
CA VAL A 79 -9.59 2.39 -1.27
C VAL A 79 -8.78 1.35 -2.07
N LEU A 80 -7.46 1.30 -1.85
CA LEU A 80 -6.56 0.39 -2.54
C LEU A 80 -6.27 -0.83 -1.65
N ASP A 81 -6.52 -2.02 -2.19
CA ASP A 81 -6.04 -3.25 -1.58
C ASP A 81 -4.50 -3.38 -1.73
N SER A 82 -3.90 -4.29 -0.97
CA SER A 82 -2.44 -4.49 -0.95
C SER A 82 -1.86 -4.84 -2.32
N ALA A 83 -2.57 -5.61 -3.15
CA ALA A 83 -2.10 -5.99 -4.47
C ALA A 83 -2.17 -4.79 -5.43
N ALA A 84 -3.25 -4.01 -5.41
CA ALA A 84 -3.37 -2.79 -6.20
C ALA A 84 -2.28 -1.77 -5.82
N ARG A 85 -2.03 -1.58 -4.52
CA ARG A 85 -0.96 -0.69 -4.03
C ARG A 85 0.42 -1.14 -4.50
N ALA A 86 0.71 -2.44 -4.42
CA ALA A 86 2.00 -2.98 -4.87
C ALA A 86 2.20 -2.84 -6.39
N GLN A 87 1.13 -3.07 -7.18
CA GLN A 87 1.19 -2.87 -8.63
C GLN A 87 1.42 -1.41 -9.00
N LEU A 88 0.76 -0.48 -8.31
CA LEU A 88 0.96 0.95 -8.56
C LEU A 88 2.37 1.38 -8.18
N ASP A 89 2.87 0.96 -7.01
CA ASP A 89 4.25 1.25 -6.58
C ASP A 89 5.27 0.75 -7.60
N ALA A 90 5.14 -0.49 -8.09
CA ALA A 90 6.03 -1.05 -9.10
C ALA A 90 5.99 -0.27 -10.42
N LYS A 91 4.81 0.16 -10.87
CA LYS A 91 4.66 0.99 -12.08
C LYS A 91 5.31 2.36 -11.92
N LEU A 92 5.10 3.01 -10.78
CA LEU A 92 5.69 4.32 -10.51
C LEU A 92 7.21 4.23 -10.37
N ALA A 93 7.73 3.17 -9.74
CA ALA A 93 9.16 2.91 -9.66
C ALA A 93 9.77 2.67 -11.05
N ALA A 94 9.12 1.89 -11.91
CA ALA A 94 9.57 1.67 -13.27
C ALA A 94 9.56 2.96 -14.11
N PHE A 95 8.55 3.82 -13.91
CA PHE A 95 8.48 5.12 -14.58
C PHE A 95 9.60 6.07 -14.11
N GLU A 96 9.84 6.13 -12.81
CA GLU A 96 10.93 6.91 -12.19
C GLU A 96 12.29 6.45 -12.75
N GLN A 97 12.51 5.14 -12.87
CA GLN A 97 13.74 4.61 -13.47
C GLN A 97 13.87 4.93 -14.97
N ALA A 98 12.76 4.90 -15.72
CA ALA A 98 12.77 5.11 -17.16
C ALA A 98 12.87 6.59 -17.57
N ARG A 99 12.30 7.52 -16.78
CA ARG A 99 12.16 8.94 -17.14
C ARG A 99 12.89 9.89 -16.19
N GLY A 100 13.27 9.43 -15.00
CA GLY A 100 13.88 10.25 -13.96
C GLY A 100 12.92 11.21 -13.26
N ALA A 101 11.64 11.22 -13.64
CA ALA A 101 10.57 11.99 -13.01
C ALA A 101 9.97 11.19 -11.85
N GLN A 102 9.73 11.85 -10.72
CA GLN A 102 9.19 11.21 -9.53
C GLN A 102 7.70 11.48 -9.41
N ILE A 103 6.92 10.42 -9.24
CA ILE A 103 5.48 10.49 -9.10
C ILE A 103 5.11 9.92 -7.73
N ALA A 104 4.34 10.67 -6.97
CA ALA A 104 3.75 10.23 -5.71
C ALA A 104 2.22 10.33 -5.79
N VAL A 105 1.51 9.36 -5.23
CA VAL A 105 0.05 9.30 -5.22
C VAL A 105 -0.43 9.26 -3.78
N ILE A 106 -1.32 10.17 -3.42
CA ILE A 106 -1.96 10.20 -2.11
C ILE A 106 -3.48 10.07 -2.24
N VAL A 107 -4.06 9.17 -1.45
CA VAL A 107 -5.51 8.95 -1.35
C VAL A 107 -5.90 9.22 0.10
N VAL A 108 -6.79 10.19 0.29
CA VAL A 108 -7.31 10.63 1.58
C VAL A 108 -8.85 10.57 1.56
N PRO A 109 -9.51 10.26 2.69
CA PRO A 109 -10.96 10.14 2.74
C PRO A 109 -11.67 11.49 2.56
N SER A 110 -11.08 12.59 3.04
CA SER A 110 -11.55 13.96 2.83
C SER A 110 -10.42 14.94 3.17
N THR A 111 -10.29 16.04 2.43
CA THR A 111 -9.36 17.12 2.81
C THR A 111 -9.98 18.17 3.72
N GLN A 112 -11.28 18.08 4.00
CA GLN A 112 -11.97 19.06 4.82
C GLN A 112 -11.35 19.16 6.22
N PRO A 113 -11.32 20.37 6.81
CA PRO A 113 -11.90 21.63 6.32
C PRO A 113 -11.05 22.38 5.28
N GLU A 114 -9.90 21.84 4.91
CA GLU A 114 -8.94 22.47 4.00
C GLU A 114 -9.30 22.23 2.51
N PRO A 115 -9.12 23.23 1.64
CA PRO A 115 -9.22 23.02 0.20
C PRO A 115 -8.08 22.13 -0.31
N ILE A 116 -8.39 21.27 -1.28
CA ILE A 116 -7.44 20.28 -1.85
C ILE A 116 -6.13 20.91 -2.35
N SER A 117 -6.19 22.12 -2.90
CA SER A 117 -5.00 22.82 -3.42
C SER A 117 -4.02 23.21 -2.31
N ASP A 118 -4.50 23.70 -1.16
CA ASP A 118 -3.65 24.02 -0.02
C ASP A 118 -3.03 22.76 0.59
N PHE A 119 -3.82 21.69 0.71
CA PHE A 119 -3.31 20.40 1.14
C PHE A 119 -2.22 19.87 0.19
N ALA A 120 -2.47 19.91 -1.13
CA ALA A 120 -1.50 19.48 -2.15
C ALA A 120 -0.21 20.34 -2.11
N ASN A 121 -0.34 21.66 -1.92
CA ASN A 121 0.80 22.56 -1.78
C ASN A 121 1.65 22.22 -0.54
N ARG A 122 1.01 21.91 0.59
CA ARG A 122 1.71 21.45 1.81
C ARG A 122 2.41 20.12 1.58
N VAL A 123 1.74 19.15 0.98
CA VAL A 123 2.33 17.85 0.65
C VAL A 123 3.54 18.04 -0.26
N GLY A 124 3.41 18.82 -1.34
CA GLY A 124 4.52 19.16 -2.24
C GLY A 124 5.68 19.86 -1.52
N GLY A 125 5.39 20.79 -0.61
CA GLY A 125 6.40 21.51 0.18
C GLY A 125 7.17 20.64 1.17
N VAL A 126 6.49 19.66 1.80
CA VAL A 126 7.11 18.71 2.75
C VAL A 126 7.88 17.62 2.01
N TRP A 127 7.29 17.05 0.95
CA TRP A 127 7.86 15.91 0.24
C TRP A 127 8.96 16.30 -0.72
N LYS A 128 8.90 17.52 -1.30
CA LYS A 128 9.87 18.03 -2.26
C LYS A 128 10.20 16.99 -3.35
N ILE A 129 9.14 16.38 -3.89
CA ILE A 129 9.27 15.34 -4.91
C ILE A 129 9.94 15.90 -6.17
N GLY A 130 10.68 15.03 -6.85
CA GLY A 130 11.44 15.38 -8.04
C GLY A 130 12.89 15.74 -7.76
N ARG A 131 13.70 15.75 -8.81
CA ARG A 131 15.14 16.01 -8.71
C ARG A 131 15.41 17.49 -8.45
N ALA A 132 16.35 17.76 -7.54
CA ALA A 132 16.76 19.12 -7.21
C ALA A 132 17.23 19.88 -8.46
N GLY A 133 16.73 21.10 -8.63
CA GLY A 133 17.07 21.97 -9.77
C GLY A 133 16.36 21.65 -11.09
N ILE A 134 15.64 20.52 -11.18
CA ILE A 134 14.88 20.14 -12.39
C ILE A 134 13.37 20.24 -12.14
N GLY A 135 12.90 19.78 -10.98
CA GLY A 135 11.49 19.93 -10.59
C GLY A 135 10.53 18.97 -11.30
N ASP A 136 10.99 17.80 -11.73
CA ASP A 136 10.16 16.79 -12.41
C ASP A 136 9.29 15.95 -11.45
N GLY A 137 8.76 16.57 -10.39
CA GLY A 137 7.90 15.93 -9.41
C GLY A 137 6.42 16.07 -9.75
N VAL A 138 5.63 15.00 -9.60
CA VAL A 138 4.17 15.02 -9.80
C VAL A 138 3.46 14.41 -8.59
N LEU A 139 2.42 15.11 -8.11
CA LEU A 139 1.51 14.71 -7.03
C LEU A 139 0.08 14.61 -7.54
#